data_AF-A0A4V2F0V7-F1
#
_entry.id   AF-A0A4V2F0V7-F1
#
_cell.length_a   1.000
_cell.length_b   1.000
_cell.length_c   1.000
_cell.angle_alpha   90.00
_cell.angle_beta   90.00
_cell.angle_gamma   90.00
#
_symmetry.space_group_name_H-M   'P 1'
#
loop_
_entity.id
_entity.type
_entity.pdbx_description
1 polymer ?
#
loop_
_entity_poly.entity_id
_entity_poly.type
_entity_poly.pdbx_seq_one_letter_code
_entity_poly.pdbx_strand_id
1 'polypeptide(L)'
;MEHWNQIVTAAMMGTDKSPLSAAGLPDELSGAAGMIIENKSISKEEQFLQLAALLMNFRQSGVSALPDPGIAAEVAPVETLSWCSIQAMQVLKDIVGEDLDTLIHYWLIRCAEKQQLIHPSLIPAMLEQALYNKKWQPLVAACCGKRGEWLSRFNPAWKFSANQTVDDAWQTGTPEQRKQVLREQRASNPQQAITMLQAVWPQEDAGTRQGFLELLDENISETDLPFLELQFTEKSKKVKAEAVRLMLLIPSSSIIKKYENTLKKLVILQKEKTLLGMSSRLKLQYAPTDSIKQEITELALESKSGQPGYSNEEWIYYQLIKAVQPAFWEQYLQQPGEKIIELFQADELGKKMIPALVLSAVANKDKRWGELLFTNAAIVYTEVLPLIPQQKREEYMLQYFEKLPDEMTDMAFQSEKTWSLPLAMKVLTQFATNPYRYQKNMLLKHVMLIPDEVTGMLSSIRPQEDYKGTMWQNTSHFLRRILEYKKEIIQAFNA
;
A
#
# COMPACT_ATOMS: atom_id res chain seq x y z
N MET A 1 -7.25 47.56 -7.70
CA MET A 1 -7.15 46.81 -6.41
C MET A 1 -8.05 47.41 -5.33
N GLU A 2 -8.28 48.73 -5.29
CA GLU A 2 -9.05 49.38 -4.22
C GLU A 2 -10.53 48.97 -4.12
N HIS A 3 -11.23 48.77 -5.24
CA HIS A 3 -12.66 48.39 -5.23
C HIS A 3 -12.93 47.00 -4.66
N TRP A 4 -11.98 46.06 -4.82
CA TRP A 4 -12.08 44.75 -4.18
C TRP A 4 -11.95 44.87 -2.66
N ASN A 5 -11.07 45.75 -2.19
CA ASN A 5 -10.92 46.01 -0.77
C ASN A 5 -12.19 46.61 -0.17
N GLN A 6 -12.93 47.45 -0.91
CA GLN A 6 -14.23 47.98 -0.47
C GLN A 6 -15.27 46.88 -0.27
N ILE A 7 -15.33 45.88 -1.17
CA ILE A 7 -16.19 44.70 -1.00
C ILE A 7 -15.77 43.88 0.22
N VAL A 8 -14.47 43.62 0.40
CA VAL A 8 -13.98 42.89 1.58
C VAL A 8 -14.29 43.65 2.88
N THR A 9 -14.11 44.96 2.90
CA THR A 9 -14.45 45.83 4.04
C THR A 9 -15.95 45.80 4.34
N ALA A 10 -16.81 45.84 3.32
CA ALA A 10 -18.25 45.72 3.51
C ALA A 10 -18.66 44.35 4.06
N ALA A 11 -18.00 43.27 3.63
CA ALA A 11 -18.21 41.93 4.18
C ALA A 11 -17.81 41.83 5.66
N MET A 12 -16.70 42.48 6.05
CA MET A 12 -16.20 42.44 7.42
C MET A 12 -16.99 43.33 8.39
N MET A 13 -17.43 44.52 7.95
CA MET A 13 -18.15 45.47 8.80
C MET A 13 -19.67 45.26 8.78
N GLY A 14 -20.19 44.55 7.78
CA GLY A 14 -21.61 44.35 7.54
C GLY A 14 -22.18 45.39 6.57
N THR A 15 -23.12 44.94 5.74
CA THR A 15 -23.82 45.71 4.68
C THR A 15 -24.59 46.92 5.20
N ASP A 16 -24.95 46.93 6.48
CA ASP A 16 -25.58 48.08 7.14
C ASP A 16 -24.60 49.18 7.55
N LYS A 17 -23.35 48.83 7.90
CA LYS A 17 -22.35 49.78 8.38
C LYS A 17 -21.46 50.32 7.27
N SER A 18 -21.36 49.60 6.15
CA SER A 18 -20.56 49.98 4.99
C SER A 18 -21.44 49.92 3.74
N PRO A 19 -22.14 51.01 3.38
CA PRO A 19 -22.97 51.03 2.18
C PRO A 19 -22.10 50.83 0.93
N LEU A 20 -22.65 50.10 -0.04
CA LEU A 20 -21.99 49.84 -1.32
C LEU A 20 -21.97 51.11 -2.16
N SER A 21 -20.91 51.29 -2.93
CA SER A 21 -20.73 52.45 -3.80
C SER A 21 -20.19 52.01 -5.15
N ALA A 22 -20.74 52.61 -6.22
CA ALA A 22 -20.18 52.50 -7.56
C ALA A 22 -19.02 53.48 -7.77
N ALA A 23 -18.73 54.36 -6.80
CA ALA A 23 -17.72 55.40 -6.94
C ALA A 23 -16.32 54.81 -7.11
N GLY A 24 -15.64 55.26 -8.17
CA GLY A 24 -14.29 54.85 -8.52
C GLY A 24 -14.21 53.53 -9.30
N LEU A 25 -15.31 52.80 -9.49
CA LEU A 25 -15.30 51.63 -10.37
C LEU A 25 -14.89 52.03 -11.80
N PRO A 26 -14.24 51.12 -12.55
CA PRO A 26 -14.01 51.31 -13.98
C PRO A 26 -15.31 51.68 -14.70
N ASP A 27 -15.22 52.58 -15.68
CA ASP A 27 -16.39 53.11 -16.40
C ASP A 27 -17.23 52.00 -17.02
N GLU A 28 -16.60 50.90 -17.45
CA GLU A 28 -17.24 49.71 -18.01
C GLU A 28 -18.17 49.00 -17.01
N LEU A 29 -17.94 49.17 -15.70
CA LEU A 29 -18.73 48.55 -14.63
C LEU A 29 -19.75 49.49 -14.00
N SER A 30 -19.57 50.81 -14.13
CA SER A 30 -20.38 51.82 -13.45
C SER A 30 -21.88 51.69 -13.73
N GLY A 31 -22.27 51.37 -14.96
CA GLY A 31 -23.68 51.16 -15.33
C GLY A 31 -24.31 49.94 -14.65
N ALA A 32 -23.63 48.79 -14.69
CA ALA A 32 -24.11 47.56 -14.07
C ALA A 32 -24.11 47.65 -12.54
N ALA A 33 -23.07 48.25 -11.95
CA ALA A 33 -22.98 48.48 -10.51
C ALA A 33 -24.09 49.44 -10.01
N GLY A 34 -24.38 50.49 -10.77
CA GLY A 34 -25.48 51.42 -10.48
C GLY A 34 -26.84 50.70 -10.46
N MET A 35 -27.13 49.87 -11.46
CA MET A 35 -28.37 49.07 -11.49
C MET A 35 -28.52 48.15 -10.28
N ILE A 36 -27.43 47.55 -9.81
CA ILE A 36 -27.45 46.68 -8.62
C ILE A 36 -27.72 47.50 -7.35
N ILE A 37 -26.99 48.60 -7.14
CA ILE A 37 -27.06 49.42 -5.91
C ILE A 37 -28.40 50.15 -5.79
N GLU A 38 -28.96 50.62 -6.91
CA GLU A 38 -30.24 51.35 -6.92
C GLU A 38 -31.46 50.43 -6.84
N ASN A 39 -31.28 49.11 -6.99
CA ASN A 39 -32.38 48.17 -6.96
C ASN A 39 -32.94 47.96 -5.55
N LYS A 40 -33.97 48.74 -5.20
CA LYS A 40 -34.67 48.67 -3.91
C LYS A 40 -35.56 47.44 -3.74
N SER A 41 -35.73 46.59 -4.77
CA SER A 41 -36.54 45.37 -4.66
C SER A 41 -35.79 44.19 -4.05
N ILE A 42 -34.47 44.30 -3.87
CA ILE A 42 -33.60 43.26 -3.31
C ILE A 42 -32.94 43.77 -2.02
N SER A 43 -32.51 42.86 -1.15
CA SER A 43 -31.88 43.24 0.12
C SER A 43 -30.47 43.78 -0.09
N LYS A 44 -29.91 44.48 0.91
CA LYS A 44 -28.53 45.00 0.84
C LYS A 44 -27.50 43.88 0.73
N GLU A 45 -27.78 42.72 1.31
CA GLU A 45 -26.95 41.51 1.23
C GLU A 45 -26.95 40.95 -0.19
N GLU A 46 -28.11 40.94 -0.85
CA GLU A 46 -28.22 40.51 -2.23
C GLU A 46 -27.53 41.49 -3.19
N GLN A 47 -27.68 42.80 -2.97
CA GLN A 47 -26.92 43.82 -3.71
C GLN A 47 -25.41 43.63 -3.53
N PHE A 48 -24.97 43.33 -2.32
CA PHE A 48 -23.56 43.03 -2.02
C PHE A 48 -23.06 41.81 -2.78
N LEU A 49 -23.81 40.70 -2.75
CA LEU A 49 -23.42 39.47 -3.44
C LEU A 49 -23.37 39.67 -4.96
N GLN A 50 -24.33 40.38 -5.54
CA GLN A 50 -24.35 40.69 -6.97
C GLN A 50 -23.18 41.61 -7.38
N LEU A 51 -22.89 42.64 -6.58
CA LEU A 51 -21.76 43.54 -6.84
C LEU A 51 -20.40 42.83 -6.66
N ALA A 52 -20.29 41.96 -5.65
CA ALA A 52 -19.12 41.12 -5.43
C ALA A 52 -18.89 40.14 -6.60
N ALA A 53 -19.95 39.53 -7.13
CA ALA A 53 -19.88 38.66 -8.30
C ALA A 53 -19.45 39.43 -9.55
N LEU A 54 -19.99 40.63 -9.79
CA LEU A 54 -19.58 41.51 -10.89
C LEU A 54 -18.09 41.85 -10.83
N LEU A 55 -17.62 42.31 -9.66
CA LEU A 55 -16.23 42.71 -9.46
C LEU A 55 -15.25 41.53 -9.48
N MET A 56 -15.66 40.37 -8.96
CA MET A 56 -14.87 39.14 -9.04
C MET A 56 -14.67 38.74 -10.50
N ASN A 57 -15.73 38.74 -11.32
CA ASN A 57 -15.65 38.39 -12.73
C ASN A 57 -14.79 39.37 -13.52
N PHE A 58 -14.96 40.68 -13.28
CA PHE A 58 -14.12 41.69 -13.91
C PHE A 58 -12.65 41.57 -13.50
N ARG A 59 -12.36 41.26 -12.23
CA ARG A 59 -10.99 41.05 -11.78
C ARG A 59 -10.36 39.80 -12.40
N GLN A 60 -11.14 38.74 -12.59
CA GLN A 60 -10.63 37.50 -13.20
C GLN A 60 -10.47 37.61 -14.72
N SER A 61 -11.33 38.38 -15.40
CA SER A 61 -11.44 38.37 -16.86
C SER A 61 -11.08 39.70 -17.56
N GLY A 62 -11.14 40.83 -16.84
CA GLY A 62 -10.91 42.18 -17.36
C GLY A 62 -9.49 42.70 -17.20
N VAL A 63 -8.59 41.91 -16.60
CA VAL A 63 -7.17 42.27 -16.46
C VAL A 63 -6.40 41.77 -17.67
N SER A 64 -5.92 42.70 -18.49
CA SER A 64 -4.85 42.40 -19.45
C SER A 64 -3.51 42.44 -18.73
N ALA A 65 -2.66 41.44 -18.94
CA ALA A 65 -1.30 41.48 -18.42
C ALA A 65 -0.57 42.69 -19.01
N LEU A 66 0.15 43.45 -18.17
CA LEU A 66 1.02 44.52 -18.66
C LEU A 66 2.13 43.89 -19.50
N PRO A 67 2.37 44.36 -20.74
CA PRO A 67 3.45 43.83 -21.56
C PRO A 67 4.80 44.14 -20.91
N ASP A 68 5.57 43.10 -20.58
CA ASP A 68 6.96 43.21 -20.11
C ASP A 68 7.92 42.74 -21.23
N PRO A 69 8.59 43.65 -21.94
CA PRO A 69 9.50 43.30 -23.03
C PRO A 69 10.76 42.54 -22.57
N GLY A 70 11.03 42.47 -21.25
CA GLY A 70 12.15 41.71 -20.69
C GLY A 70 11.86 40.21 -20.50
N ILE A 71 10.60 39.77 -20.60
CA ILE A 71 10.20 38.37 -20.42
C ILE A 71 9.97 37.73 -21.79
N ALA A 72 11.02 37.13 -22.35
CA ALA A 72 10.89 36.25 -23.51
C ALA A 72 10.41 34.88 -23.05
N ALA A 73 9.09 34.69 -22.96
CA ALA A 73 8.53 33.35 -22.75
C ALA A 73 8.73 32.53 -24.02
N GLU A 74 9.65 31.56 -23.98
CA GLU A 74 9.80 30.58 -25.06
C GLU A 74 8.48 29.82 -25.24
N VAL A 75 8.04 29.63 -26.48
CA VAL A 75 6.83 28.86 -26.78
C VAL A 75 7.07 27.39 -26.42
N ALA A 76 6.09 26.75 -25.78
CA ALA A 76 6.16 25.33 -25.47
C ALA A 76 6.45 24.51 -26.75
N PRO A 77 7.42 23.57 -26.73
CA PRO A 77 7.69 22.72 -27.87
C PRO A 77 6.46 21.96 -28.35
N VAL A 78 6.39 21.68 -29.65
CA VAL A 78 5.28 20.91 -30.24
C VAL A 78 5.29 19.49 -29.69
N GLU A 79 4.10 19.03 -29.30
CA GLU A 79 3.89 17.67 -28.82
C GLU A 79 4.02 16.65 -29.95
N THR A 80 4.56 15.48 -29.62
CA THR A 80 4.70 14.34 -30.54
C THR A 80 3.62 13.29 -30.33
N LEU A 81 2.91 13.34 -29.21
CA LEU A 81 1.83 12.44 -28.84
C LEU A 81 0.47 13.12 -29.02
N SER A 82 -0.57 12.31 -29.15
CA SER A 82 -1.95 12.81 -29.30
C SER A 82 -2.54 13.20 -27.96
N TRP A 83 -3.38 14.24 -27.93
CA TRP A 83 -4.19 14.56 -26.76
C TRP A 83 -5.20 13.45 -26.48
N CYS A 84 -5.57 13.28 -25.22
CA CYS A 84 -6.66 12.40 -24.83
C CYS A 84 -8.00 12.87 -25.43
N SER A 85 -8.96 11.96 -25.52
CA SER A 85 -10.30 12.25 -26.03
C SER A 85 -11.05 13.23 -25.13
N ILE A 86 -12.09 13.89 -25.67
CA ILE A 86 -12.97 14.79 -24.88
C ILE A 86 -13.61 14.01 -23.72
N GLN A 87 -13.99 12.75 -23.96
CA GLN A 87 -14.52 11.86 -22.93
C GLN A 87 -13.50 11.63 -21.83
N ALA A 88 -12.25 11.26 -22.17
CA ALA A 88 -11.19 11.06 -21.18
C ALA A 88 -10.90 12.33 -20.38
N MET A 89 -10.88 13.50 -21.04
CA MET A 89 -10.70 14.80 -20.39
C MET A 89 -11.82 15.11 -19.38
N GLN A 90 -13.09 14.89 -19.77
CA GLN A 90 -14.24 15.19 -18.92
C GLN A 90 -14.23 14.30 -17.66
N VAL A 91 -14.00 13.00 -17.85
CA VAL A 91 -13.90 12.06 -16.72
C VAL A 91 -12.77 12.44 -15.79
N LEU A 92 -11.59 12.81 -16.31
CA LEU A 92 -10.47 13.28 -15.48
C LEU A 92 -10.85 14.51 -14.67
N LYS A 93 -11.53 15.49 -15.29
CA LYS A 93 -11.98 16.70 -14.61
C LYS A 93 -12.92 16.37 -13.44
N ASP A 94 -13.85 15.45 -13.63
CA ASP A 94 -14.86 15.08 -12.63
C ASP A 94 -14.23 14.32 -11.45
N ILE A 95 -13.39 13.32 -11.73
CA ILE A 95 -12.72 12.54 -10.67
C ILE A 95 -11.70 13.38 -9.88
N VAL A 96 -11.09 14.40 -10.50
CA VAL A 96 -10.22 15.36 -9.82
C VAL A 96 -11.02 16.32 -8.97
N GLY A 97 -12.17 16.80 -9.44
CA GLY A 97 -13.05 17.67 -8.65
C GLY A 97 -13.67 16.99 -7.43
N GLU A 98 -13.67 15.66 -7.40
CA GLU A 98 -14.16 14.83 -6.30
C GLU A 98 -13.05 14.18 -5.45
N ASP A 99 -11.79 14.49 -5.71
CA ASP A 99 -10.63 13.93 -5.00
C ASP A 99 -10.60 12.38 -4.99
N LEU A 100 -10.93 11.76 -6.13
CA LEU A 100 -11.00 10.30 -6.27
C LEU A 100 -9.65 9.68 -6.67
N ASP A 101 -8.66 9.77 -5.79
CA ASP A 101 -7.25 9.42 -6.04
C ASP A 101 -7.01 8.09 -6.77
N THR A 102 -7.73 7.04 -6.38
CA THR A 102 -7.56 5.71 -7.01
C THR A 102 -7.98 5.72 -8.48
N LEU A 103 -9.03 6.45 -8.81
CA LEU A 103 -9.50 6.61 -10.20
C LEU A 103 -8.63 7.58 -10.98
N ILE A 104 -8.11 8.65 -10.36
CA ILE A 104 -7.12 9.56 -10.98
C ILE A 104 -5.88 8.77 -11.37
N HIS A 105 -5.34 7.98 -10.44
CA HIS A 105 -4.19 7.13 -10.70
C HIS A 105 -4.47 6.11 -11.82
N TYR A 106 -5.64 5.47 -11.80
CA TYR A 106 -6.06 4.55 -12.86
C TYR A 106 -6.15 5.26 -14.21
N TRP A 107 -6.74 6.44 -14.28
CA TRP A 107 -6.82 7.25 -15.49
C TRP A 107 -5.42 7.57 -16.05
N LEU A 108 -4.48 7.98 -15.19
CA LEU A 108 -3.10 8.29 -15.58
C LEU A 108 -2.38 7.06 -16.17
N ILE A 109 -2.57 5.89 -15.56
CA ILE A 109 -2.04 4.62 -16.09
C ILE A 109 -2.58 4.38 -17.51
N ARG A 110 -3.90 4.48 -17.71
CA ARG A 110 -4.53 4.27 -19.03
C ARG A 110 -4.06 5.27 -20.08
N CYS A 111 -3.91 6.53 -19.70
CA CYS A 111 -3.39 7.58 -20.58
C CYS A 111 -1.95 7.30 -21.02
N ALA A 112 -1.08 6.94 -20.07
CA ALA A 112 0.31 6.58 -20.34
C ALA A 112 0.42 5.31 -21.20
N GLU A 113 -0.37 4.26 -20.92
CA GLU A 113 -0.43 3.02 -21.72
C GLU A 113 -0.82 3.30 -23.18
N LYS A 114 -1.74 4.26 -23.40
CA LYS A 114 -2.19 4.69 -24.73
C LYS A 114 -1.27 5.73 -25.37
N GLN A 115 -0.21 6.14 -24.68
CA GLN A 115 0.72 7.19 -25.12
C GLN A 115 -0.01 8.47 -25.52
N GLN A 116 -1.01 8.85 -24.71
CA GLN A 116 -1.78 10.07 -24.89
C GLN A 116 -1.35 11.14 -23.89
N LEU A 117 -1.71 12.39 -24.19
CA LEU A 117 -1.43 13.54 -23.35
C LEU A 117 -2.68 14.10 -22.68
N ILE A 118 -2.55 14.52 -21.44
CA ILE A 118 -3.57 15.29 -20.72
C ILE A 118 -3.80 16.61 -21.45
N HIS A 119 -5.06 16.99 -21.64
CA HIS A 119 -5.40 18.28 -22.22
C HIS A 119 -4.74 19.44 -21.44
N PRO A 120 -4.16 20.47 -22.10
CA PRO A 120 -3.35 21.50 -21.44
C PRO A 120 -4.01 22.20 -20.25
N SER A 121 -5.34 22.34 -20.27
CA SER A 121 -6.10 22.97 -19.19
C SER A 121 -6.06 22.20 -17.86
N LEU A 122 -5.69 20.92 -17.86
CA LEU A 122 -5.64 20.06 -16.66
C LEU A 122 -4.21 19.77 -16.18
N ILE A 123 -3.18 20.14 -16.95
CA ILE A 123 -1.77 19.92 -16.59
C ILE A 123 -1.41 20.54 -15.23
N PRO A 124 -1.75 21.82 -14.94
CA PRO A 124 -1.38 22.43 -13.65
C PRO A 124 -1.96 21.65 -12.45
N ALA A 125 -3.23 21.22 -12.55
CA ALA A 125 -3.87 20.44 -11.50
C ALA A 125 -3.16 19.09 -11.29
N MET A 126 -2.70 18.43 -12.36
CA MET A 126 -1.99 17.15 -12.26
C MET A 126 -0.57 17.31 -11.69
N LEU A 127 0.13 18.38 -12.04
CA LEU A 127 1.43 18.70 -11.44
C LEU A 127 1.30 19.00 -9.94
N GLU A 128 0.24 19.71 -9.53
CA GLU A 128 -0.07 19.96 -8.12
C GLU A 128 -0.36 18.66 -7.36
N GLN A 129 -1.21 17.79 -7.92
CA GLN A 129 -1.53 16.49 -7.33
C GLN A 129 -0.29 15.59 -7.18
N ALA A 130 0.66 15.66 -8.11
CA ALA A 130 1.91 14.91 -8.05
C ALA A 130 2.87 15.36 -6.92
N LEU A 131 2.66 16.55 -6.35
CA LEU A 131 3.41 17.01 -5.16
C LEU A 131 3.09 16.16 -3.93
N TYR A 132 1.81 15.87 -3.75
CA TYR A 132 1.28 15.13 -2.61
C TYR A 132 1.37 13.60 -2.85
N ASN A 133 1.38 13.18 -4.11
CA ASN A 133 1.43 11.79 -4.52
C ASN A 133 2.72 11.46 -5.29
N LYS A 134 3.86 11.29 -4.58
CA LYS A 134 5.17 11.02 -5.20
C LYS A 134 5.18 9.86 -6.19
N LYS A 135 4.38 8.81 -5.95
CA LYS A 135 4.26 7.65 -6.85
C LYS A 135 3.67 8.00 -8.22
N TRP A 136 2.93 9.11 -8.32
CA TRP A 136 2.33 9.57 -9.57
C TRP A 136 3.28 10.39 -10.43
N GLN A 137 4.39 10.90 -9.89
CA GLN A 137 5.31 11.78 -10.62
C GLN A 137 5.75 11.22 -11.98
N PRO A 138 6.16 9.93 -12.09
CA PRO A 138 6.51 9.37 -13.40
C PRO A 138 5.34 9.32 -14.38
N LEU A 139 4.13 8.99 -13.90
CA LEU A 139 2.92 8.91 -14.72
C LEU A 139 2.47 10.30 -15.18
N VAL A 140 2.46 11.28 -14.27
CA VAL A 140 2.12 12.67 -14.60
C VAL A 140 3.13 13.26 -15.58
N ALA A 141 4.43 13.00 -15.39
CA ALA A 141 5.45 13.42 -16.36
C ALA A 141 5.21 12.81 -17.75
N ALA A 142 4.90 11.50 -17.82
CA ALA A 142 4.59 10.82 -19.08
C ALA A 142 3.33 11.37 -19.75
N CYS A 143 2.30 11.72 -18.99
CA CYS A 143 1.01 12.19 -19.52
C CYS A 143 0.98 13.70 -19.81
N CYS A 144 1.85 14.51 -19.22
CA CYS A 144 1.87 15.97 -19.44
C CYS A 144 2.76 16.41 -20.61
N GLY A 145 3.65 15.53 -21.09
CA GLY A 145 4.47 15.77 -22.27
C GLY A 145 5.38 16.99 -22.15
N LYS A 146 5.72 17.58 -23.31
CA LYS A 146 6.66 18.72 -23.38
C LYS A 146 6.06 19.99 -22.79
N ARG A 147 4.72 20.16 -22.84
CA ARG A 147 4.03 21.25 -22.14
C ARG A 147 4.16 21.15 -20.64
N GLY A 148 4.07 19.95 -20.06
CA GLY A 148 4.29 19.75 -18.63
C GLY A 148 5.70 20.16 -18.21
N GLU A 149 6.70 19.69 -18.96
CA GLU A 149 8.10 20.06 -18.74
C GLU A 149 8.31 21.58 -18.86
N TRP A 150 7.82 22.17 -19.96
CA TRP A 150 7.87 23.61 -20.20
C TRP A 150 7.22 24.41 -19.06
N LEU A 151 6.02 24.02 -18.65
CA LEU A 151 5.28 24.71 -17.60
C LEU A 151 5.99 24.61 -16.25
N SER A 152 6.64 23.47 -15.97
CA SER A 152 7.38 23.26 -14.73
C SER A 152 8.58 24.19 -14.52
N ARG A 153 9.11 24.78 -15.60
CA ARG A 153 10.19 25.78 -15.51
C ARG A 153 9.72 27.08 -14.88
N PHE A 154 8.43 27.41 -14.99
CA PHE A 154 7.82 28.59 -14.36
C PHE A 154 7.43 28.34 -12.90
N ASN A 155 7.39 27.08 -12.47
CA ASN A 155 7.13 26.71 -11.08
C ASN A 155 8.02 25.52 -10.65
N PRO A 156 9.26 25.80 -10.18
CA PRO A 156 10.20 24.76 -9.75
C PRO A 156 9.69 23.87 -8.61
N ALA A 157 8.65 24.31 -7.86
CA ALA A 157 8.07 23.51 -6.79
C ALA A 157 7.48 22.18 -7.29
N TRP A 158 7.03 22.11 -8.55
CA TRP A 158 6.48 20.90 -9.16
C TRP A 158 7.48 19.77 -9.38
N LYS A 159 8.79 20.00 -9.24
CA LYS A 159 9.85 18.96 -9.23
C LYS A 159 9.74 17.95 -10.38
N PHE A 160 9.45 18.43 -11.58
CA PHE A 160 9.24 17.59 -12.77
C PHE A 160 10.46 16.69 -13.11
N SER A 161 11.68 17.07 -12.72
CA SER A 161 12.91 16.30 -12.96
C SER A 161 14.02 16.63 -11.93
N ALA A 162 14.10 15.91 -10.81
CA ALA A 162 15.23 16.02 -9.87
C ALA A 162 16.20 14.84 -10.05
N ASN A 163 17.15 14.98 -10.99
CA ASN A 163 18.25 14.03 -11.21
C ASN A 163 19.48 14.43 -10.36
N GLN A 164 19.68 13.80 -9.20
CA GLN A 164 20.99 13.74 -8.52
C GLN A 164 21.67 12.42 -8.94
N THR A 165 22.99 12.41 -9.20
CA THR A 165 23.68 11.16 -9.61
C THR A 165 23.82 10.21 -8.43
N VAL A 166 23.76 8.90 -8.71
CA VAL A 166 23.82 7.82 -7.71
C VAL A 166 25.18 7.78 -6.98
N ASP A 167 26.27 8.03 -7.70
CA ASP A 167 27.63 7.95 -7.17
C ASP A 167 27.92 9.05 -6.13
N ASP A 168 27.50 10.28 -6.40
CA ASP A 168 27.69 11.40 -5.46
C ASP A 168 26.93 11.16 -4.15
N ALA A 169 25.70 10.65 -4.26
CA ALA A 169 24.84 10.32 -3.13
C ALA A 169 25.38 9.13 -2.31
N TRP A 170 26.11 8.19 -2.91
CA TRP A 170 26.70 7.05 -2.20
C TRP A 170 28.00 7.39 -1.46
N GLN A 171 28.90 8.14 -2.11
CA GLN A 171 30.25 8.41 -1.58
C GLN A 171 30.25 9.54 -0.54
N THR A 172 29.43 10.57 -0.72
CA THR A 172 29.45 11.80 0.10
C THR A 172 28.11 12.13 0.74
N GLY A 173 27.08 11.34 0.47
CA GLY A 173 25.74 11.56 0.99
C GLY A 173 25.62 11.32 2.49
N THR A 174 24.59 11.92 3.08
CA THR A 174 24.12 11.62 4.44
C THR A 174 23.73 10.13 4.57
N PRO A 175 23.67 9.58 5.80
CA PRO A 175 23.26 8.18 6.01
C PRO A 175 21.94 7.80 5.31
N GLU A 176 20.94 8.68 5.30
CA GLU A 176 19.64 8.42 4.66
C GLU A 176 19.73 8.45 3.13
N GLN A 177 20.57 9.31 2.54
CA GLN A 177 20.83 9.30 1.10
C GLN A 177 21.54 8.01 0.68
N ARG A 178 22.55 7.57 1.45
CA ARG A 178 23.26 6.32 1.19
C ARG A 178 22.34 5.11 1.29
N LYS A 179 21.46 5.06 2.30
CA LYS A 179 20.43 4.01 2.41
C LYS A 179 19.48 3.99 1.20
N GLN A 180 19.07 5.17 0.71
CA GLN A 180 18.21 5.25 -0.46
C GLN A 180 18.92 4.72 -1.71
N VAL A 181 20.18 5.10 -1.93
CA VAL A 181 21.01 4.56 -3.02
C VAL A 181 21.16 3.05 -2.91
N LEU A 182 21.47 2.53 -1.71
CA LEU A 182 21.62 1.08 -1.52
C LEU A 182 20.32 0.33 -1.80
N ARG A 183 19.17 0.88 -1.39
CA ARG A 183 17.84 0.32 -1.67
C ARG A 183 17.55 0.27 -3.17
N GLU A 184 17.76 1.37 -3.88
CA GLU A 184 17.57 1.44 -5.33
C GLU A 184 18.51 0.48 -6.07
N GLN A 185 19.77 0.41 -5.64
CA GLN A 185 20.73 -0.54 -6.19
C GLN A 185 20.34 -1.98 -5.87
N ARG A 186 19.82 -2.25 -4.68
CA ARG A 186 19.37 -3.59 -4.27
C ARG A 186 18.16 -4.05 -5.09
N ALA A 187 17.25 -3.14 -5.41
CA ALA A 187 16.11 -3.42 -6.27
C ALA A 187 16.53 -3.72 -7.73
N SER A 188 17.54 -3.02 -8.25
CA SER A 188 17.94 -3.09 -9.66
C SER A 188 19.09 -4.06 -9.98
N ASN A 189 20.12 -4.12 -9.13
CA ASN A 189 21.28 -5.00 -9.27
C ASN A 189 21.80 -5.43 -7.88
N PRO A 190 21.21 -6.51 -7.32
CA PRO A 190 21.52 -7.00 -5.98
C PRO A 190 23.00 -7.32 -5.72
N GLN A 191 23.71 -7.83 -6.74
CA GLN A 191 25.12 -8.21 -6.62
C GLN A 191 26.03 -6.98 -6.48
N GLN A 192 25.77 -5.94 -7.28
CA GLN A 192 26.51 -4.69 -7.19
C GLN A 192 26.29 -4.00 -5.84
N ALA A 193 25.07 -4.07 -5.29
CA ALA A 193 24.78 -3.55 -3.94
C ALA A 193 25.66 -4.20 -2.86
N ILE A 194 25.84 -5.54 -2.92
CA ILE A 194 26.75 -6.25 -2.01
C ILE A 194 28.20 -5.83 -2.24
N THR A 195 28.67 -5.69 -3.48
CA THR A 195 30.03 -5.23 -3.77
C THR A 195 30.29 -3.82 -3.24
N MET A 196 29.34 -2.90 -3.41
CA MET A 196 29.41 -1.55 -2.85
C MET A 196 29.47 -1.58 -1.32
N LEU A 197 28.64 -2.42 -0.70
CA LEU A 197 28.60 -2.57 0.76
C LEU A 197 29.92 -3.13 1.30
N GLN A 198 30.45 -4.19 0.69
CA GLN A 198 31.72 -4.82 1.07
C GLN A 198 32.90 -3.85 1.03
N ALA A 199 32.92 -2.94 0.04
CA ALA A 199 34.00 -1.96 -0.12
C ALA A 199 34.07 -0.96 1.03
N VAL A 200 32.92 -0.53 1.56
CA VAL A 200 32.84 0.46 2.65
C VAL A 200 32.81 -0.18 4.04
N TRP A 201 32.39 -1.46 4.14
CA TRP A 201 32.14 -2.18 5.39
C TRP A 201 33.21 -2.00 6.48
N PRO A 202 34.54 -2.09 6.19
CA PRO A 202 35.57 -1.95 7.22
C PRO A 202 35.61 -0.57 7.88
N GLN A 203 35.11 0.47 7.20
CA GLN A 203 35.15 1.87 7.63
C GLN A 203 33.89 2.29 8.41
N GLU A 204 32.81 1.53 8.27
CA GLU A 204 31.53 1.86 8.90
C GLU A 204 31.49 1.49 10.38
N ASP A 205 30.79 2.30 11.18
CA ASP A 205 30.47 1.97 12.56
C ASP A 205 29.36 0.91 12.66
N ALA A 206 29.17 0.34 13.85
CA ALA A 206 28.21 -0.74 14.07
C ALA A 206 26.73 -0.36 13.79
N GLY A 207 26.34 0.90 14.04
CA GLY A 207 25.00 1.38 13.78
C GLY A 207 24.73 1.52 12.29
N THR A 208 25.71 2.08 11.56
CA THR A 208 25.63 2.20 10.09
C THR A 208 25.63 0.82 9.42
N ARG A 209 26.47 -0.12 9.87
CA ARG A 209 26.46 -1.52 9.41
C ARG A 209 25.11 -2.19 9.61
N GLN A 210 24.52 -2.06 10.79
CA GLN A 210 23.19 -2.62 11.06
C GLN A 210 22.15 -2.04 10.09
N GLY A 211 22.13 -0.71 9.93
CA GLY A 211 21.19 -0.03 9.04
C GLY A 211 21.35 -0.39 7.55
N PHE A 212 22.55 -0.82 7.12
CA PHE A 212 22.73 -1.36 5.77
C PHE A 212 22.29 -2.82 5.63
N LEU A 213 22.51 -3.67 6.63
CA LEU A 213 22.01 -5.06 6.60
C LEU A 213 20.49 -5.09 6.56
N GLU A 214 19.82 -4.19 7.27
CA GLU A 214 18.36 -4.06 7.27
C GLU A 214 17.77 -3.83 5.87
N LEU A 215 18.57 -3.41 4.89
CA LEU A 215 18.15 -3.19 3.50
C LEU A 215 18.37 -4.40 2.57
N LEU A 216 19.08 -5.44 3.04
CA LEU A 216 19.42 -6.60 2.20
C LEU A 216 18.31 -7.65 2.10
N ASP A 217 17.24 -7.51 2.89
CA ASP A 217 16.07 -8.40 2.85
C ASP A 217 15.35 -8.34 1.50
N GLU A 218 15.31 -7.16 0.88
CA GLU A 218 14.86 -6.95 -0.49
C GLU A 218 15.74 -7.76 -1.44
N ASN A 219 15.12 -8.65 -2.23
CA ASN A 219 15.81 -9.54 -3.19
C ASN A 219 16.94 -10.41 -2.58
N ILE A 220 16.84 -10.78 -1.31
CA ILE A 220 17.78 -11.72 -0.67
C ILE A 220 17.90 -13.05 -1.41
N SER A 221 19.13 -13.52 -1.58
CA SER A 221 19.43 -14.75 -2.29
C SER A 221 20.74 -15.41 -1.85
N GLU A 222 21.01 -16.58 -2.41
CA GLU A 222 22.23 -17.37 -2.21
C GLU A 222 23.53 -16.58 -2.45
N THR A 223 23.51 -15.55 -3.31
CA THR A 223 24.69 -14.73 -3.61
C THR A 223 25.16 -13.88 -2.43
N ASP A 224 24.27 -13.63 -1.47
CA ASP A 224 24.55 -12.79 -0.30
C ASP A 224 25.26 -13.59 0.82
N LEU A 225 25.15 -14.93 0.79
CA LEU A 225 25.67 -15.80 1.85
C LEU A 225 27.16 -15.60 2.16
N PRO A 226 28.09 -15.54 1.17
CA PRO A 226 29.49 -15.37 1.48
C PRO A 226 29.78 -14.11 2.30
N PHE A 227 29.03 -13.03 2.07
CA PHE A 227 29.16 -11.81 2.86
C PHE A 227 28.55 -11.96 4.26
N LEU A 228 27.36 -12.55 4.36
CA LEU A 228 26.62 -12.71 5.63
C LEU A 228 27.34 -13.68 6.58
N GLU A 229 27.92 -14.77 6.08
CA GLU A 229 28.61 -15.76 6.91
C GLU A 229 29.89 -15.21 7.55
N LEU A 230 30.55 -14.24 6.91
CA LEU A 230 31.68 -13.52 7.52
C LEU A 230 31.26 -12.77 8.79
N GLN A 231 29.99 -12.34 8.87
CA GLN A 231 29.48 -11.56 10.00
C GLN A 231 29.22 -12.41 11.25
N PHE A 232 29.37 -13.74 11.21
CA PHE A 232 29.34 -14.58 12.42
C PHE A 232 30.42 -14.18 13.44
N THR A 233 31.52 -13.61 12.95
CA THR A 233 32.66 -13.13 13.76
C THR A 233 32.52 -11.67 14.21
N GLU A 234 31.43 -10.98 13.83
CA GLU A 234 31.20 -9.59 14.19
C GLU A 234 31.05 -9.44 15.72
N LYS A 235 31.69 -8.40 16.27
CA LYS A 235 31.71 -8.11 17.71
C LYS A 235 30.41 -7.47 18.16
N SER A 236 29.79 -6.67 17.28
CA SER A 236 28.50 -6.06 17.57
C SER A 236 27.39 -7.11 17.59
N LYS A 237 26.77 -7.30 18.76
CA LYS A 237 25.62 -8.21 18.91
C LYS A 237 24.46 -7.86 17.98
N LYS A 238 24.22 -6.56 17.73
CA LYS A 238 23.13 -6.11 16.86
C LYS A 238 23.39 -6.45 15.39
N VAL A 239 24.63 -6.21 14.92
CA VAL A 239 25.01 -6.53 13.53
C VAL A 239 25.01 -8.04 13.32
N LYS A 240 25.55 -8.81 14.29
CA LYS A 240 25.51 -10.28 14.24
C LYS A 240 24.08 -10.83 14.23
N ALA A 241 23.19 -10.30 15.07
CA ALA A 241 21.79 -10.71 15.10
C ALA A 241 21.09 -10.42 13.77
N GLU A 242 21.34 -9.26 13.17
CA GLU A 242 20.76 -8.89 11.87
C GLU A 242 21.30 -9.77 10.73
N ALA A 243 22.60 -10.07 10.73
CA ALA A 243 23.17 -11.01 9.76
C ALA A 243 22.57 -12.42 9.89
N VAL A 244 22.37 -12.91 11.12
CA VAL A 244 21.69 -14.19 11.36
C VAL A 244 20.24 -14.14 10.87
N ARG A 245 19.51 -13.07 11.16
CA ARG A 245 18.13 -12.87 10.67
C ARG A 245 18.06 -12.98 9.15
N LEU A 246 19.00 -12.38 8.43
CA LEU A 246 19.09 -12.47 6.96
C LEU A 246 19.46 -13.88 6.48
N MET A 247 20.42 -14.55 7.13
CA MET A 247 20.78 -15.94 6.78
C MET A 247 19.61 -16.92 6.97
N LEU A 248 18.73 -16.67 7.94
CA LEU A 248 17.51 -17.46 8.14
C LEU A 248 16.50 -17.31 6.99
N LEU A 249 16.64 -16.29 6.14
CA LEU A 249 15.85 -16.15 4.90
C LEU A 249 16.44 -16.93 3.73
N ILE A 250 17.64 -17.50 3.88
CA ILE A 250 18.34 -18.24 2.83
C ILE A 250 18.38 -19.74 3.21
N PRO A 251 17.55 -20.58 2.57
CA PRO A 251 17.44 -22.02 2.81
C PRO A 251 18.74 -22.80 2.97
N SER A 252 19.76 -22.48 2.17
CA SER A 252 21.00 -23.26 2.14
C SER A 252 21.99 -22.90 3.26
N SER A 253 21.70 -21.82 4.02
CA SER A 253 22.63 -21.24 4.98
C SER A 253 23.08 -22.23 6.06
N SER A 254 24.31 -22.05 6.53
CA SER A 254 24.89 -22.91 7.55
C SER A 254 24.09 -22.90 8.87
N ILE A 255 23.40 -21.80 9.21
CA ILE A 255 22.58 -21.71 10.42
C ILE A 255 21.32 -22.57 10.33
N ILE A 256 20.67 -22.65 9.17
CA ILE A 256 19.47 -23.49 8.97
C ILE A 256 19.83 -24.95 9.19
N LYS A 257 20.94 -25.43 8.63
CA LYS A 257 21.42 -26.81 8.85
C LYS A 257 21.69 -27.12 10.32
N LYS A 258 22.22 -26.14 11.08
CA LYS A 258 22.39 -26.29 12.53
C LYS A 258 21.05 -26.41 13.23
N TYR A 259 20.07 -25.56 12.88
CA TYR A 259 18.73 -25.59 13.45
C TYR A 259 18.01 -26.92 13.17
N GLU A 260 18.10 -27.43 11.95
CA GLU A 260 17.57 -28.74 11.57
C GLU A 260 18.18 -29.86 12.42
N ASN A 261 19.51 -29.87 12.60
CA ASN A 261 20.18 -30.85 13.43
C ASN A 261 19.81 -30.75 14.91
N THR A 262 19.63 -29.53 15.41
CA THR A 262 19.15 -29.28 16.78
C THR A 262 17.71 -29.78 16.95
N LEU A 263 16.82 -29.52 15.98
CA LEU A 263 15.44 -30.02 15.99
C LEU A 263 15.37 -31.55 15.98
N LYS A 264 16.25 -32.24 15.25
CA LYS A 264 16.31 -33.72 15.28
C LYS A 264 16.63 -34.29 16.68
N LYS A 265 17.36 -33.56 17.51
CA LYS A 265 17.64 -33.94 18.91
C LYS A 265 16.43 -33.69 19.82
N LEU A 266 15.63 -32.69 19.48
CA LEU A 266 14.61 -32.12 20.35
C LEU A 266 13.19 -32.62 20.06
N VAL A 267 12.85 -32.87 18.80
CA VAL A 267 11.52 -33.32 18.38
C VAL A 267 11.65 -34.71 17.79
N ILE A 268 11.08 -35.70 18.46
CA ILE A 268 11.29 -37.12 18.15
C ILE A 268 9.94 -37.77 17.84
N LEU A 269 9.87 -38.50 16.71
CA LEU A 269 8.69 -39.29 16.39
C LEU A 269 8.69 -40.59 17.19
N GLN A 270 7.68 -40.79 18.03
CA GLN A 270 7.51 -42.00 18.81
C GLN A 270 6.32 -42.83 18.35
N LYS A 271 6.44 -44.16 18.46
CA LYS A 271 5.33 -45.12 18.31
C LYS A 271 4.86 -45.54 19.69
N GLU A 272 3.68 -45.09 20.08
CA GLU A 272 3.01 -45.54 21.30
C GLU A 272 2.06 -46.71 20.99
N LYS A 273 2.08 -47.77 21.79
CA LYS A 273 1.05 -48.83 21.71
C LYS A 273 -0.25 -48.32 22.32
N THR A 274 -1.37 -48.61 21.67
CA THR A 274 -2.69 -48.32 22.25
C THR A 274 -2.97 -49.27 23.43
N LEU A 275 -3.90 -48.90 24.31
CA LEU A 275 -4.20 -49.59 25.58
C LEU A 275 -4.50 -51.10 25.45
N LEU A 276 -4.92 -51.55 24.27
CA LEU A 276 -5.20 -52.96 23.98
C LEU A 276 -4.11 -53.66 23.14
N GLY A 277 -3.00 -52.98 22.83
CA GLY A 277 -1.87 -53.52 22.07
C GLY A 277 -2.14 -53.87 20.60
N MET A 278 -3.38 -53.68 20.15
CA MET A 278 -3.84 -54.05 18.79
C MET A 278 -3.44 -53.02 17.72
N SER A 279 -3.00 -51.82 18.11
CA SER A 279 -2.50 -50.80 17.19
C SER A 279 -1.39 -49.95 17.82
N SER A 280 -0.65 -49.24 16.98
CA SER A 280 0.28 -48.21 17.42
C SER A 280 -0.13 -46.86 16.82
N ARG A 281 0.02 -45.80 17.60
CA ARG A 281 -0.16 -44.42 17.15
C ARG A 281 1.17 -43.70 17.13
N LEU A 282 1.32 -42.79 16.17
CA LEU A 282 2.47 -41.89 16.09
C LEU A 282 2.19 -40.65 16.95
N LYS A 283 3.23 -40.15 17.63
CA LYS A 283 3.19 -38.92 18.42
C LYS A 283 4.55 -38.23 18.37
N LEU A 284 4.56 -36.90 18.44
CA LEU A 284 5.78 -36.12 18.67
C LEU A 284 6.11 -36.07 20.17
N GLN A 285 7.35 -36.38 20.50
CA GLN A 285 7.93 -36.16 21.82
C GLN A 285 8.89 -34.97 21.74
N TYR A 286 8.77 -34.05 22.70
CA TYR A 286 9.65 -32.90 22.85
C TYR A 286 10.64 -33.18 24.00
N ALA A 287 11.94 -33.27 23.69
CA ALA A 287 13.01 -33.57 24.64
C ALA A 287 13.56 -32.28 25.29
N PRO A 288 13.95 -32.29 26.58
CA PRO A 288 14.34 -31.06 27.28
C PRO A 288 15.45 -30.25 26.59
N THR A 289 15.26 -28.92 26.55
CA THR A 289 16.21 -27.97 25.94
C THR A 289 17.52 -27.81 26.72
N ASP A 290 17.62 -28.36 27.94
CA ASP A 290 18.88 -28.44 28.70
C ASP A 290 20.00 -29.13 27.92
N SER A 291 19.65 -30.08 27.05
CA SER A 291 20.58 -30.81 26.18
C SER A 291 21.32 -29.91 25.17
N ILE A 292 20.79 -28.73 24.87
CA ILE A 292 21.34 -27.79 23.88
C ILE A 292 21.74 -26.45 24.52
N LYS A 293 21.83 -26.37 25.85
CA LYS A 293 22.06 -25.12 26.59
C LYS A 293 23.33 -24.37 26.15
N GLN A 294 24.37 -25.10 25.76
CA GLN A 294 25.61 -24.53 25.24
C GLN A 294 25.47 -24.01 23.79
N GLU A 295 24.59 -24.63 22.99
CA GLU A 295 24.34 -24.28 21.59
C GLU A 295 23.48 -23.00 21.46
N ILE A 296 22.62 -22.67 22.44
CA ILE A 296 21.67 -21.54 22.38
C ILE A 296 22.34 -20.22 21.95
N THR A 297 23.50 -19.90 22.52
CA THR A 297 24.21 -18.64 22.20
C THR A 297 24.85 -18.70 20.81
N GLU A 298 25.37 -19.85 20.41
CA GLU A 298 25.99 -20.05 19.09
C GLU A 298 24.96 -20.00 17.96
N LEU A 299 23.75 -20.48 18.25
CA LEU A 299 22.59 -20.43 17.37
C LEU A 299 21.91 -19.06 17.39
N ALA A 300 22.38 -18.10 18.19
CA ALA A 300 21.76 -16.79 18.37
C ALA A 300 20.26 -16.87 18.76
N LEU A 301 19.89 -17.91 19.51
CA LEU A 301 18.53 -18.09 20.03
C LEU A 301 18.32 -17.24 21.28
N GLU A 302 17.14 -16.64 21.40
CA GLU A 302 16.73 -15.92 22.60
C GLU A 302 16.32 -16.92 23.69
N SER A 303 16.98 -16.88 24.84
CA SER A 303 16.73 -17.79 25.96
C SER A 303 15.55 -17.37 26.85
N LYS A 304 15.11 -16.12 26.76
CA LYS A 304 13.94 -15.60 27.47
C LYS A 304 12.81 -15.38 26.49
N SER A 305 11.63 -15.90 26.81
CA SER A 305 10.44 -15.65 26.01
C SER A 305 10.05 -14.17 26.08
N GLY A 306 10.02 -13.51 24.93
CA GLY A 306 9.37 -12.20 24.76
C GLY A 306 7.89 -12.30 24.42
N GLN A 307 7.37 -13.52 24.19
CA GLN A 307 6.02 -13.75 23.68
C GLN A 307 5.09 -14.26 24.81
N PRO A 308 4.00 -13.54 25.14
CA PRO A 308 3.05 -13.99 26.15
C PRO A 308 2.52 -15.40 25.85
N GLY A 309 2.44 -16.25 26.87
CA GLY A 309 1.92 -17.62 26.75
C GLY A 309 2.94 -18.70 26.38
N TYR A 310 4.20 -18.32 26.14
CA TYR A 310 5.31 -19.26 25.91
C TYR A 310 6.28 -19.26 27.09
N SER A 311 6.59 -20.44 27.62
CA SER A 311 7.73 -20.64 28.51
C SER A 311 9.05 -20.39 27.76
N ASN A 312 10.15 -20.22 28.49
CA ASN A 312 11.48 -20.06 27.87
C ASN A 312 11.87 -21.26 27.00
N GLU A 313 11.47 -22.47 27.39
CA GLU A 313 11.71 -23.69 26.63
C GLU A 313 10.80 -23.77 25.39
N GLU A 314 9.52 -23.45 25.54
CA GLU A 314 8.57 -23.37 24.42
C GLU A 314 9.03 -22.34 23.37
N TRP A 315 9.63 -21.23 23.82
CA TRP A 315 10.18 -20.19 22.95
C TRP A 315 11.38 -20.66 22.13
N ILE A 316 12.20 -21.55 22.67
CA ILE A 316 13.32 -22.15 21.93
C ILE A 316 12.79 -23.05 20.81
N TYR A 317 11.80 -23.91 21.08
CA TYR A 317 11.16 -24.71 20.02
C TYR A 317 10.54 -23.81 18.96
N TYR A 318 9.81 -22.77 19.37
CA TYR A 318 9.15 -21.84 18.46
C TYR A 318 10.14 -21.20 17.47
N GLN A 319 11.26 -20.67 17.97
CA GLN A 319 12.31 -20.07 17.14
C GLN A 319 12.91 -21.07 16.14
N LEU A 320 13.22 -22.29 16.61
CA LEU A 320 13.80 -23.34 15.76
C LEU A 320 12.81 -23.79 14.67
N ILE A 321 11.56 -24.08 15.04
CA ILE A 321 10.51 -24.56 14.13
C ILE A 321 10.17 -23.50 13.09
N LYS A 322 10.11 -22.23 13.49
CA LYS A 322 9.84 -21.09 12.59
C LYS A 322 10.92 -20.94 11.51
N ALA A 323 12.16 -21.27 11.84
CA ALA A 323 13.30 -21.03 10.98
C ALA A 323 13.50 -22.11 9.90
N VAL A 324 13.19 -23.38 10.19
CA VAL A 324 13.40 -24.46 9.22
C VAL A 324 12.28 -24.53 8.20
N GLN A 325 12.61 -24.87 6.95
CA GLN A 325 11.63 -25.03 5.87
C GLN A 325 10.63 -26.14 6.18
N PRO A 326 9.34 -26.02 5.79
CA PRO A 326 8.36 -27.05 6.09
C PRO A 326 8.72 -28.46 5.53
N ALA A 327 9.38 -28.51 4.37
CA ALA A 327 9.88 -29.75 3.76
C ALA A 327 10.86 -30.55 4.65
N PHE A 328 11.55 -29.89 5.58
CA PHE A 328 12.39 -30.57 6.59
C PHE A 328 11.59 -31.60 7.37
N TRP A 329 10.35 -31.26 7.77
CA TRP A 329 9.53 -32.15 8.59
C TRP A 329 9.10 -33.40 7.85
N GLU A 330 8.78 -33.29 6.56
CA GLU A 330 8.44 -34.46 5.72
C GLU A 330 9.65 -35.37 5.53
N GLN A 331 10.83 -34.79 5.28
CA GLN A 331 12.07 -35.55 5.14
C GLN A 331 12.51 -36.20 6.46
N TYR A 332 12.36 -35.50 7.58
CA TYR A 332 12.81 -36.01 8.88
C TYR A 332 11.83 -37.04 9.46
N LEU A 333 10.53 -36.72 9.47
CA LEU A 333 9.49 -37.57 10.06
C LEU A 333 9.02 -38.68 9.13
N GLN A 334 9.32 -38.59 7.82
CA GLN A 334 8.87 -39.55 6.80
C GLN A 334 7.34 -39.71 6.79
N GLN A 335 6.62 -38.58 6.90
CA GLN A 335 5.16 -38.47 6.90
C GLN A 335 4.72 -37.37 5.94
N PRO A 336 3.52 -37.46 5.34
CA PRO A 336 2.97 -36.37 4.53
C PRO A 336 2.59 -35.15 5.40
N GLY A 337 2.61 -33.95 4.81
CA GLY A 337 2.35 -32.69 5.50
C GLY A 337 1.05 -32.63 6.31
N GLU A 338 -0.06 -33.18 5.79
CA GLU A 338 -1.34 -33.29 6.50
C GLU A 338 -1.17 -34.05 7.82
N LYS A 339 -0.44 -35.18 7.77
CA LYS A 339 -0.19 -36.01 8.95
C LYS A 339 0.75 -35.33 9.92
N ILE A 340 1.71 -34.54 9.44
CA ILE A 340 2.59 -33.75 10.30
C ILE A 340 1.79 -32.69 11.06
N ILE A 341 0.89 -31.97 10.38
CA ILE A 341 0.00 -31.00 11.03
C ILE A 341 -0.86 -31.70 12.10
N GLU A 342 -1.44 -32.87 11.79
CA GLU A 342 -2.17 -33.68 12.77
C GLU A 342 -1.30 -34.06 13.98
N LEU A 343 -0.05 -34.46 13.74
CA LEU A 343 0.91 -34.83 14.79
C LEU A 343 1.27 -33.67 15.71
N PHE A 344 1.48 -32.47 15.16
CA PHE A 344 1.67 -31.27 15.99
C PHE A 344 0.41 -30.94 16.80
N GLN A 345 -0.79 -31.13 16.23
CA GLN A 345 -2.04 -30.80 16.92
C GLN A 345 -2.49 -31.85 17.94
N ALA A 346 -1.76 -32.95 18.09
CA ALA A 346 -2.13 -34.06 18.96
C ALA A 346 -2.00 -33.73 20.46
N ASP A 347 -1.21 -32.72 20.84
CA ASP A 347 -1.09 -32.24 22.22
C ASP A 347 -0.96 -30.71 22.32
N GLU A 348 -1.07 -30.17 23.53
CA GLU A 348 -1.09 -28.72 23.76
C GLU A 348 0.23 -28.03 23.40
N LEU A 349 1.37 -28.70 23.60
CA LEU A 349 2.67 -28.13 23.25
C LEU A 349 2.81 -28.02 21.74
N GLY A 350 2.50 -29.08 20.99
CA GLY A 350 2.59 -29.05 19.54
C GLY A 350 1.58 -28.10 18.90
N LYS A 351 0.36 -27.97 19.45
CA LYS A 351 -0.62 -26.96 19.01
C LYS A 351 -0.06 -25.55 19.11
N LYS A 352 0.64 -25.22 20.20
CA LYS A 352 1.34 -23.93 20.35
C LYS A 352 2.44 -23.70 19.32
N MET A 353 2.94 -24.74 18.66
CA MET A 353 3.99 -24.63 17.64
C MET A 353 3.44 -24.47 16.21
N ILE A 354 2.14 -24.67 15.97
CA ILE A 354 1.53 -24.45 14.64
C ILE A 354 1.78 -23.03 14.10
N PRO A 355 1.67 -21.93 14.89
CA PRO A 355 2.00 -20.60 14.39
C PRO A 355 3.45 -20.48 13.91
N ALA A 356 4.40 -21.22 14.50
CA ALA A 356 5.77 -21.26 14.00
C ALA A 356 5.87 -21.93 12.63
N LEU A 357 5.15 -23.05 12.40
CA LEU A 357 5.06 -23.70 11.09
C LEU A 357 4.39 -22.79 10.05
N VAL A 358 3.35 -22.04 10.44
CA VAL A 358 2.70 -21.03 9.60
C VAL A 358 3.68 -19.95 9.17
N LEU A 359 4.39 -19.34 10.12
CA LEU A 359 5.39 -18.31 9.80
C LEU A 359 6.56 -18.87 8.98
N SER A 360 6.95 -20.13 9.18
CA SER A 360 7.93 -20.82 8.34
C SER A 360 7.44 -20.94 6.89
N ALA A 361 6.20 -21.41 6.67
CA ALA A 361 5.63 -21.54 5.34
C ALA A 361 5.54 -20.18 4.63
N VAL A 362 5.16 -19.13 5.35
CA VAL A 362 5.09 -17.75 4.84
C VAL A 362 6.47 -17.22 4.47
N ALA A 363 7.46 -17.36 5.35
CA ALA A 363 8.83 -16.90 5.10
C ALA A 363 9.44 -17.58 3.86
N ASN A 364 9.17 -18.87 3.67
CA ASN A 364 9.67 -19.66 2.54
C ASN A 364 8.79 -19.57 1.28
N LYS A 365 7.69 -18.80 1.31
CA LYS A 365 6.71 -18.68 0.22
C LYS A 365 6.19 -20.06 -0.25
N ASP A 366 6.08 -21.03 0.67
CA ASP A 366 5.69 -22.41 0.36
C ASP A 366 4.16 -22.50 0.19
N LYS A 367 3.71 -22.40 -1.05
CA LYS A 367 2.27 -22.44 -1.39
C LYS A 367 1.60 -23.74 -1.00
N ARG A 368 2.31 -24.87 -1.08
CA ARG A 368 1.73 -26.18 -0.76
C ARG A 368 1.49 -26.28 0.74
N TRP A 369 2.49 -25.94 1.55
CA TRP A 369 2.32 -25.93 3.01
C TRP A 369 1.34 -24.86 3.48
N GLY A 370 1.29 -23.71 2.82
CA GLY A 370 0.27 -22.69 3.06
C GLY A 370 -1.15 -23.25 2.91
N GLU A 371 -1.43 -23.98 1.82
CA GLU A 371 -2.72 -24.64 1.61
C GLU A 371 -2.99 -25.73 2.66
N LEU A 372 -2.01 -26.58 2.95
CA LEU A 372 -2.13 -27.65 3.94
C LEU A 372 -2.47 -27.11 5.33
N LEU A 373 -1.79 -26.05 5.77
CA LEU A 373 -2.03 -25.40 7.05
C LEU A 373 -3.40 -24.72 7.07
N PHE A 374 -3.81 -24.09 5.98
CA PHE A 374 -5.13 -23.46 5.88
C PHE A 374 -6.27 -24.48 6.02
N THR A 375 -6.14 -25.66 5.41
CA THR A 375 -7.22 -26.65 5.38
C THR A 375 -7.22 -27.63 6.56
N ASN A 376 -6.05 -27.95 7.12
CA ASN A 376 -5.91 -29.04 8.12
C ASN A 376 -5.58 -28.55 9.53
N ALA A 377 -5.24 -27.26 9.70
CA ALA A 377 -5.07 -26.73 11.04
C ALA A 377 -6.42 -26.64 11.78
N ALA A 378 -6.38 -26.77 13.11
CA ALA A 378 -7.55 -26.76 13.97
C ALA A 378 -8.26 -25.39 13.97
N ILE A 379 -7.51 -24.33 13.66
CA ILE A 379 -8.01 -22.98 13.43
C ILE A 379 -7.46 -22.45 12.12
N VAL A 380 -8.14 -21.46 11.54
CA VAL A 380 -7.68 -20.80 10.32
C VAL A 380 -6.61 -19.77 10.68
N TYR A 381 -5.45 -19.89 10.05
CA TYR A 381 -4.37 -18.91 10.13
C TYR A 381 -4.44 -17.99 8.92
N THR A 382 -4.67 -16.70 9.13
CA THR A 382 -4.84 -15.74 8.03
C THR A 382 -3.50 -15.33 7.41
N GLU A 383 -2.39 -15.64 8.07
CA GLU A 383 -1.04 -15.36 7.60
C GLU A 383 -0.67 -16.17 6.36
N VAL A 384 -1.27 -17.35 6.15
CA VAL A 384 -1.00 -18.18 4.96
C VAL A 384 -1.83 -17.77 3.73
N LEU A 385 -2.80 -16.86 3.89
CA LEU A 385 -3.69 -16.46 2.79
C LEU A 385 -2.95 -15.94 1.55
N PRO A 386 -1.87 -15.14 1.66
CA PRO A 386 -1.09 -14.72 0.51
C PRO A 386 -0.44 -15.89 -0.27
N LEU A 387 -0.19 -17.03 0.40
CA LEU A 387 0.40 -18.24 -0.20
C LEU A 387 -0.62 -19.06 -0.99
N ILE A 388 -1.91 -18.92 -0.67
CA ILE A 388 -2.97 -19.66 -1.35
C ILE A 388 -2.99 -19.27 -2.83
N PRO A 389 -2.95 -20.25 -3.76
CA PRO A 389 -3.02 -19.97 -5.18
C PRO A 389 -4.25 -19.12 -5.52
N GLN A 390 -4.07 -18.06 -6.31
CA GLN A 390 -5.13 -17.12 -6.66
C GLN A 390 -6.40 -17.82 -7.20
N GLN A 391 -6.23 -18.91 -7.95
CA GLN A 391 -7.33 -19.72 -8.49
C GLN A 391 -8.22 -20.35 -7.40
N LYS A 392 -7.65 -20.68 -6.24
CA LYS A 392 -8.36 -21.31 -5.11
C LYS A 392 -8.82 -20.31 -4.05
N ARG A 393 -8.21 -19.11 -3.98
CA ARG A 393 -8.53 -18.11 -2.95
C ARG A 393 -10.02 -17.79 -2.90
N GLU A 394 -10.64 -17.58 -4.06
CA GLU A 394 -12.05 -17.25 -4.09
C GLU A 394 -12.95 -18.40 -3.65
N GLU A 395 -12.66 -19.63 -4.09
CA GLU A 395 -13.38 -20.83 -3.65
C GLU A 395 -13.31 -20.97 -2.12
N TYR A 396 -12.13 -20.80 -1.53
CA TYR A 396 -11.96 -20.83 -0.09
C TYR A 396 -12.65 -19.67 0.62
N MET A 397 -12.55 -18.44 0.10
CA MET A 397 -13.26 -17.30 0.66
C MET A 397 -14.76 -17.57 0.72
N LEU A 398 -15.34 -18.11 -0.36
CA LEU A 398 -16.76 -18.47 -0.41
C LEU A 398 -17.10 -19.60 0.56
N GLN A 399 -16.25 -20.64 0.65
CA GLN A 399 -16.45 -21.79 1.53
C GLN A 399 -16.42 -21.41 3.03
N TYR A 400 -15.52 -20.52 3.42
CA TYR A 400 -15.29 -20.16 4.83
C TYR A 400 -15.95 -18.83 5.25
N PHE A 401 -16.59 -18.10 4.32
CA PHE A 401 -17.17 -16.79 4.59
C PHE A 401 -18.12 -16.78 5.78
N GLU A 402 -19.00 -17.78 5.90
CA GLU A 402 -19.98 -17.84 7.00
C GLU A 402 -19.34 -18.05 8.37
N LYS A 403 -18.16 -18.68 8.40
CA LYS A 403 -17.43 -18.95 9.65
C LYS A 403 -16.54 -17.78 10.07
N LEU A 404 -15.98 -17.08 9.08
CA LEU A 404 -14.95 -16.06 9.25
C LEU A 404 -15.21 -14.85 8.33
N PRO A 405 -16.37 -14.18 8.46
CA PRO A 405 -16.83 -13.22 7.45
C PRO A 405 -15.92 -11.99 7.37
N ASP A 406 -15.31 -11.61 8.48
CA ASP A 406 -14.40 -10.47 8.55
C ASP A 406 -13.03 -10.78 7.93
N GLU A 407 -12.44 -11.93 8.27
CA GLU A 407 -11.17 -12.37 7.71
C GLU A 407 -11.27 -12.63 6.21
N MET A 408 -12.37 -13.23 5.74
CA MET A 408 -12.60 -13.44 4.31
C MET A 408 -12.85 -12.12 3.58
N THR A 409 -13.49 -11.13 4.22
CA THR A 409 -13.65 -9.79 3.67
C THR A 409 -12.29 -9.08 3.53
N ASP A 410 -11.47 -9.12 4.57
CA ASP A 410 -10.11 -8.54 4.54
C ASP A 410 -9.23 -9.24 3.49
N MET A 411 -9.39 -10.56 3.32
CA MET A 411 -8.70 -11.30 2.26
C MET A 411 -9.16 -10.87 0.86
N ALA A 412 -10.46 -10.63 0.67
CA ALA A 412 -11.00 -10.23 -0.63
C ALA A 412 -10.39 -8.90 -1.10
N PHE A 413 -10.15 -7.96 -0.18
CA PHE A 413 -9.47 -6.69 -0.48
C PHE A 413 -7.98 -6.85 -0.85
N GLN A 414 -7.37 -8.01 -0.58
CA GLN A 414 -6.00 -8.35 -1.03
C GLN A 414 -5.97 -9.07 -2.38
N SER A 415 -7.12 -9.23 -3.04
CA SER A 415 -7.18 -9.81 -4.38
C SER A 415 -6.48 -8.93 -5.42
N GLU A 416 -5.86 -9.56 -6.41
CA GLU A 416 -5.29 -8.89 -7.59
C GLU A 416 -6.25 -8.91 -8.79
N LYS A 417 -7.34 -9.68 -8.67
CA LYS A 417 -8.36 -9.83 -9.72
C LYS A 417 -9.70 -9.32 -9.23
N THR A 418 -10.49 -8.82 -10.18
CA THR A 418 -11.90 -8.52 -9.98
C THR A 418 -12.60 -9.74 -9.39
N TRP A 419 -13.36 -9.52 -8.32
CA TRP A 419 -14.14 -10.54 -7.64
C TRP A 419 -15.21 -11.10 -8.57
N SER A 420 -15.56 -12.37 -8.39
CA SER A 420 -16.83 -12.83 -8.92
C SER A 420 -18.00 -12.14 -8.24
N LEU A 421 -19.14 -12.14 -8.91
CA LEU A 421 -20.38 -11.59 -8.36
C LEU A 421 -20.78 -12.25 -7.02
N PRO A 422 -20.72 -13.58 -6.83
CA PRO A 422 -20.96 -14.21 -5.53
C PRO A 422 -20.07 -13.67 -4.40
N LEU A 423 -18.77 -13.54 -4.63
CA LEU A 423 -17.84 -13.02 -3.62
C LEU A 423 -18.15 -11.54 -3.32
N ALA A 424 -18.32 -10.73 -4.36
CA ALA A 424 -18.62 -9.31 -4.24
C ALA A 424 -19.89 -9.08 -3.40
N MET A 425 -20.95 -9.88 -3.62
CA MET A 425 -22.18 -9.77 -2.83
C MET A 425 -21.98 -10.14 -1.35
N LYS A 426 -21.18 -11.18 -1.05
CA LYS A 426 -20.86 -11.53 0.35
C LYS A 426 -20.04 -10.44 1.03
N VAL A 427 -19.00 -9.94 0.38
CA VAL A 427 -18.14 -8.85 0.86
C VAL A 427 -18.94 -7.59 1.11
N LEU A 428 -19.76 -7.15 0.15
CA LEU A 428 -20.58 -5.94 0.30
C LEU A 428 -21.67 -6.10 1.38
N THR A 429 -22.21 -7.31 1.57
CA THR A 429 -23.16 -7.58 2.67
C THR A 429 -22.48 -7.48 4.03
N GLN A 430 -21.27 -8.05 4.17
CA GLN A 430 -20.49 -7.94 5.41
C GLN A 430 -20.06 -6.49 5.68
N PHE A 431 -19.65 -5.79 4.62
CA PHE A 431 -19.33 -4.37 4.65
C PHE A 431 -20.50 -3.55 5.20
N ALA A 432 -21.70 -3.75 4.66
CA ALA A 432 -22.92 -3.05 5.07
C ALA A 432 -23.33 -3.36 6.52
N THR A 433 -22.98 -4.55 7.01
CA THR A 433 -23.30 -4.99 8.38
C THR A 433 -22.35 -4.39 9.43
N ASN A 434 -21.16 -3.95 9.03
CA ASN A 434 -20.09 -3.47 9.92
C ASN A 434 -19.54 -2.08 9.50
N PRO A 435 -20.39 -1.03 9.50
CA PRO A 435 -20.01 0.28 8.96
C PRO A 435 -18.90 1.01 9.73
N TYR A 436 -18.60 0.61 10.97
CA TYR A 436 -17.49 1.15 11.75
C TYR A 436 -16.14 0.52 11.39
N ARG A 437 -16.15 -0.73 10.92
CA ARG A 437 -14.95 -1.43 10.44
C ARG A 437 -14.63 -1.03 9.02
N TYR A 438 -15.65 -1.00 8.16
CA TYR A 438 -15.48 -0.78 6.73
C TYR A 438 -16.03 0.59 6.30
N GLN A 439 -15.13 1.49 5.89
CA GLN A 439 -15.46 2.85 5.46
C GLN A 439 -15.52 2.95 3.93
N LYS A 440 -16.40 3.80 3.40
CA LYS A 440 -16.59 3.98 1.95
C LYS A 440 -15.30 4.21 1.15
N ASN A 441 -14.30 4.89 1.74
CA ASN A 441 -12.99 5.10 1.09
C ASN A 441 -12.22 3.80 0.84
N MET A 442 -12.51 2.73 1.58
CA MET A 442 -11.95 1.41 1.29
C MET A 442 -12.50 0.84 -0.02
N LEU A 443 -13.76 1.11 -0.37
CA LEU A 443 -14.32 0.72 -1.66
C LEU A 443 -13.66 1.51 -2.80
N LEU A 444 -13.39 2.80 -2.61
CA LEU A 444 -12.64 3.60 -3.59
C LEU A 444 -11.25 3.02 -3.85
N LYS A 445 -10.49 2.72 -2.79
CA LYS A 445 -9.14 2.14 -2.89
C LYS A 445 -9.12 0.82 -3.65
N HIS A 446 -10.21 0.06 -3.61
CA HIS A 446 -10.32 -1.27 -4.21
C HIS A 446 -11.38 -1.35 -5.30
N VAL A 447 -11.76 -0.22 -5.91
CA VAL A 447 -12.84 -0.15 -6.90
C VAL A 447 -12.60 -1.07 -8.11
N MET A 448 -11.32 -1.32 -8.43
CA MET A 448 -10.91 -2.23 -9.50
C MET A 448 -11.21 -3.71 -9.21
N LEU A 449 -11.37 -4.08 -7.93
CA LEU A 449 -11.76 -5.44 -7.53
C LEU A 449 -13.26 -5.67 -7.64
N ILE A 450 -14.06 -4.60 -7.68
CA ILE A 450 -15.52 -4.69 -7.62
C ILE A 450 -16.07 -4.84 -9.06
N PRO A 451 -16.83 -5.90 -9.36
CA PRO A 451 -17.47 -6.07 -10.67
C PRO A 451 -18.63 -5.08 -10.84
N ASP A 452 -18.85 -4.58 -12.06
CA ASP A 452 -19.84 -3.52 -12.32
C ASP A 452 -21.28 -4.03 -12.14
N GLU A 453 -21.48 -5.34 -12.29
CA GLU A 453 -22.73 -6.07 -12.14
C GLU A 453 -23.37 -5.87 -10.76
N VAL A 454 -22.58 -5.57 -9.71
CA VAL A 454 -23.12 -5.33 -8.36
C VAL A 454 -24.07 -4.15 -8.31
N THR A 455 -23.94 -3.18 -9.22
CA THR A 455 -24.72 -1.93 -9.27
C THR A 455 -26.23 -2.20 -9.23
N GLY A 456 -26.68 -3.23 -9.97
CA GLY A 456 -28.08 -3.64 -10.03
C GLY A 456 -28.57 -4.42 -8.80
N MET A 457 -27.65 -4.84 -7.93
CA MET A 457 -27.93 -5.70 -6.78
C MET A 457 -27.75 -4.96 -5.44
N LEU A 458 -27.16 -3.76 -5.41
CA LEU A 458 -26.90 -3.03 -4.15
C LEU A 458 -28.16 -2.82 -3.30
N SER A 459 -29.34 -2.68 -3.91
CA SER A 459 -30.63 -2.52 -3.21
C SER A 459 -31.15 -3.79 -2.54
N SER A 460 -30.59 -4.96 -2.87
CA SER A 460 -30.91 -6.22 -2.20
C SER A 460 -30.20 -6.37 -0.86
N ILE A 461 -29.11 -5.61 -0.64
CA ILE A 461 -28.36 -5.62 0.64
C ILE A 461 -29.11 -4.73 1.63
N ARG A 462 -29.65 -5.34 2.68
CA ARG A 462 -30.46 -4.68 3.71
C ARG A 462 -29.94 -5.05 5.09
N PRO A 463 -29.07 -4.21 5.70
CA PRO A 463 -28.68 -4.38 7.09
C PRO A 463 -29.91 -4.39 8.01
N GLN A 464 -29.88 -5.19 9.07
CA GLN A 464 -31.04 -5.36 9.98
C GLN A 464 -31.34 -4.10 10.81
N GLU A 465 -30.31 -3.33 11.18
CA GLU A 465 -30.45 -2.12 12.00
C GLU A 465 -30.64 -0.87 11.12
N ASP A 466 -31.65 -0.05 11.43
CA ASP A 466 -32.03 1.11 10.60
C ASP A 466 -30.89 2.09 10.33
N TYR A 467 -30.06 2.40 11.34
CA TYR A 467 -28.93 3.31 11.14
C TYR A 467 -27.87 2.72 10.19
N LYS A 468 -27.65 1.39 10.24
CA LYS A 468 -26.77 0.70 9.28
C LYS A 468 -27.37 0.75 7.89
N GLY A 469 -28.70 0.64 7.77
CA GLY A 469 -29.43 0.85 6.53
C GLY A 469 -29.17 2.21 5.90
N THR A 470 -29.29 3.29 6.67
CA THR A 470 -29.01 4.67 6.20
C THR A 470 -27.54 4.85 5.79
N MET A 471 -26.59 4.33 6.59
CA MET A 471 -25.16 4.37 6.23
C MET A 471 -24.87 3.58 4.95
N TRP A 472 -25.52 2.42 4.79
CA TRP A 472 -25.39 1.62 3.58
C TRP A 472 -25.98 2.31 2.35
N GLN A 473 -27.11 3.00 2.47
CA GLN A 473 -27.67 3.79 1.36
C GLN A 473 -26.66 4.81 0.84
N ASN A 474 -26.08 5.62 1.74
CA ASN A 474 -25.04 6.59 1.37
C ASN A 474 -23.82 5.91 0.73
N THR A 475 -23.37 4.80 1.29
CA THR A 475 -22.25 4.01 0.76
C THR A 475 -22.57 3.42 -0.62
N SER A 476 -23.80 2.94 -0.83
CA SER A 476 -24.26 2.36 -2.09
C SER A 476 -24.32 3.42 -3.19
N HIS A 477 -24.79 4.63 -2.88
CA HIS A 477 -24.78 5.75 -3.84
C HIS A 477 -23.36 6.14 -4.24
N PHE A 478 -22.45 6.22 -3.26
CA PHE A 478 -21.04 6.45 -3.53
C PHE A 478 -20.42 5.34 -4.40
N LEU A 479 -20.70 4.07 -4.08
CA LEU A 479 -20.21 2.92 -4.83
C LEU A 479 -20.70 2.94 -6.29
N ARG A 480 -21.97 3.25 -6.54
CA ARG A 480 -22.49 3.41 -7.91
C ARG A 480 -21.73 4.48 -8.68
N ARG A 481 -21.47 5.64 -8.04
CA ARG A 481 -20.76 6.76 -8.66
C ARG A 481 -19.34 6.38 -9.08
N ILE A 482 -18.56 5.76 -8.18
CA ILE A 482 -17.18 5.38 -8.48
C ILE A 482 -17.09 4.24 -9.52
N LEU A 483 -18.09 3.33 -9.57
CA LEU A 483 -18.17 2.29 -10.59
C LEU A 483 -18.53 2.87 -11.97
N GLU A 484 -19.40 3.88 -12.03
CA GLU A 484 -19.68 4.57 -13.30
C GLU A 484 -18.42 5.26 -13.83
N TYR A 485 -17.69 6.00 -12.99
CA TYR A 485 -16.42 6.59 -13.43
C TYR A 485 -15.40 5.56 -13.89
N LYS A 486 -15.24 4.44 -13.17
CA LYS A 486 -14.38 3.33 -13.60
C LYS A 486 -14.76 2.87 -15.03
N LYS A 487 -16.05 2.69 -15.30
CA LYS A 487 -16.56 2.29 -16.62
C LYS A 487 -16.33 3.36 -17.68
N GLU A 488 -16.56 4.63 -17.38
CA GLU A 488 -16.29 5.75 -18.29
C GLU A 488 -14.80 5.86 -18.66
N ILE A 489 -13.88 5.67 -17.69
CA ILE A 489 -12.43 5.61 -17.94
C ILE A 489 -12.11 4.48 -18.92
N ILE A 490 -12.64 3.27 -18.65
CA ILE A 490 -12.42 2.10 -19.50
C ILE A 490 -12.89 2.37 -20.93
N GLN A 491 -14.09 2.95 -21.09
CA GLN A 491 -14.64 3.30 -22.40
C GLN A 491 -13.81 4.36 -23.12
N ALA A 492 -13.38 5.42 -22.41
CA ALA A 492 -12.65 6.54 -23.00
C ALA A 492 -11.30 6.16 -23.61
N PHE A 493 -10.65 5.10 -23.11
CA PHE A 493 -9.35 4.62 -23.59
C PHE A 493 -9.40 3.32 -24.42
N ASN A 494 -10.57 2.68 -24.52
CA ASN A 494 -10.78 1.51 -25.39
C ASN A 494 -11.54 1.84 -26.68
N ALA A 495 -12.03 3.07 -26.82
CA ALA A 495 -12.69 3.59 -28.01
C ALA A 495 -11.74 3.75 -29.21
#